data_AF-A0A3S1PV53-F1
#
_entry.id   AF-A0A3S1PV53-F1
#
_cell.length_a   1.000
_cell.length_b   1.000
_cell.length_c   1.000
_cell.angle_alpha   90.00
_cell.angle_beta   90.00
_cell.angle_gamma   90.00
#
_symmetry.space_group_name_H-M   'P 1'
#
loop_
_entity.id
_entity.type
_entity.pdbx_description
1 polymer ?
#
loop_
_entity_poly.entity_id
_entity_poly.type
_entity_poly.pdbx_seq_one_letter_code
_entity_poly.pdbx_strand_id
1 'polypeptide(L)' 'MTMPSPILASAVVLAAAAALDLRAMVVNAGRRSLIRVRTERNRNTKTQG' A
#
# COMPACT_ATOMS: atom_id res chain seq x y z
N MET A 1 -8.40 -28.35 -27.44
CA MET A 1 -9.08 -27.50 -26.44
C MET A 1 -8.28 -27.58 -25.15
N THR A 2 -7.54 -26.53 -24.78
CA THR A 2 -6.82 -26.47 -23.49
C THR A 2 -7.81 -26.15 -22.38
N MET A 3 -8.09 -27.11 -21.51
CA MET A 3 -8.93 -26.88 -20.35
C MET A 3 -8.20 -25.98 -19.34
N PRO A 4 -8.80 -24.88 -18.88
CA PRO A 4 -8.18 -24.04 -17.86
C PRO A 4 -8.09 -24.85 -16.57
N SER A 5 -6.86 -25.06 -16.10
CA SER A 5 -6.59 -25.73 -14.83
C SER A 5 -7.03 -24.82 -13.68
N PRO A 6 -7.96 -25.25 -12.80
CA PRO A 6 -8.42 -24.45 -11.68
C PRO A 6 -7.27 -24.11 -10.70
N ILE A 7 -6.24 -24.95 -10.63
CA ILE A 7 -5.05 -24.74 -9.79
C ILE A 7 -4.26 -23.52 -10.29
N LEU A 8 -4.06 -23.40 -11.61
CA LEU A 8 -3.38 -22.24 -12.20
C LEU A 8 -4.18 -20.95 -11.97
N ALA A 9 -5.51 -21.00 -12.08
CA ALA A 9 -6.37 -19.85 -11.82
C ALA A 9 -6.25 -19.37 -10.36
N SER A 10 -6.32 -20.29 -9.40
CA SER A 10 -6.17 -19.96 -7.97
C SER A 10 -4.79 -19.40 -7.63
N ALA A 11 -3.72 -19.94 -8.24
CA ALA A 11 -2.37 -19.42 -8.04
C ALA A 11 -2.22 -17.97 -8.55
N VAL A 12 -2.81 -17.66 -9.71
CA VAL A 12 -2.78 -16.30 -10.27
C VAL A 12 -3.57 -15.33 -9.39
N VAL A 13 -4.75 -15.72 -8.91
CA VAL A 13 -5.55 -14.90 -8.00
C VAL A 13 -4.79 -14.64 -6.69
N LEU A 14 -4.16 -15.66 -6.12
CA LEU A 14 -3.37 -15.52 -4.89
C LEU A 14 -2.17 -14.58 -5.09
N ALA A 15 -1.46 -14.72 -6.22
CA ALA A 15 -0.34 -13.84 -6.56
C ALA A 15 -0.79 -12.39 -6.76
N ALA A 16 -1.93 -12.17 -7.43
CA ALA A 16 -2.49 -10.83 -7.63
C ALA A 16 -2.91 -10.18 -6.30
N ALA A 17 -3.51 -10.96 -5.38
CA ALA A 17 -3.88 -10.50 -4.05
C ALA A 17 -2.65 -10.07 -3.24
N ALA A 18 -1.59 -10.90 -3.21
CA ALA A 18 -0.35 -10.57 -2.50
C ALA A 18 0.32 -9.31 -3.06
N ALA A 19 0.31 -9.11 -4.38
CA ALA A 19 0.85 -7.90 -5.00
C ALA A 19 0.04 -6.64 -4.63
N LEU A 20 -1.29 -6.76 -4.54
CA LEU A 20 -2.16 -5.67 -4.11
C LEU A 20 -1.93 -5.31 -2.63
N ASP A 21 -1.80 -6.30 -1.75
CA ASP A 21 -1.52 -6.09 -0.34
C ASP A 21 -0.20 -5.35 -0.12
N LEU A 22 0.86 -5.78 -0.83
CA LEU A 22 2.16 -5.10 -0.77
C LEU A 22 2.04 -3.64 -1.23
N ARG A 23 1.31 -3.40 -2.33
CA ARG A 23 1.11 -2.05 -2.86
C ARG A 23 0.31 -1.17 -1.90
N ALA A 24 -0.74 -1.73 -1.29
CA ALA A 24 -1.54 -1.05 -0.28
C ALA A 24 -0.70 -0.69 0.95
N MET A 25 0.16 -1.59 1.41
CA MET A 25 1.07 -1.36 2.54
C MET A 25 2.06 -0.24 2.24
N VAL A 26 2.68 -0.23 1.07
CA VAL A 26 3.63 0.83 0.64
C VAL A 26 2.93 2.19 0.56
N VAL A 27 1.74 2.25 -0.05
CA VAL A 27 0.96 3.50 -0.13
C VAL A 27 0.55 3.97 1.26
N ASN A 28 0.10 3.07 2.14
CA ASN A 28 -0.29 3.43 3.50
C ASN A 28 0.91 3.92 4.33
N ALA A 29 2.07 3.28 4.19
CA ALA A 29 3.32 3.72 4.82
C ALA A 29 3.76 5.11 4.31
N GLY A 30 3.69 5.34 3.00
CA GLY A 30 3.96 6.64 2.38
C GLY A 30 3.00 7.73 2.87
N ARG A 31 1.70 7.44 2.93
CA ARG A 31 0.68 8.37 3.47
C ARG A 31 0.94 8.68 4.94
N ARG A 32 1.25 7.69 5.78
CA ARG A 32 1.62 7.92 7.19
C ARG A 32 2.87 8.77 7.33
N SER A 33 3.88 8.55 6.49
CA SER A 33 5.08 9.37 6.44
C SER A 33 4.76 10.83 6.09
N LEU A 34 3.98 11.07 5.03
CA LEU A 34 3.56 12.41 4.64
C LEU A 34 2.71 13.12 5.70
N ILE A 35 1.80 12.38 6.36
CA ILE A 35 1.00 12.92 7.46
C ILE A 35 1.90 13.32 8.62
N ARG A 36 2.88 12.49 9.01
CA ARG A 36 3.85 12.84 10.07
C ARG A 36 4.64 14.09 9.71
N VAL A 37 5.18 14.18 8.49
CA VAL A 37 5.91 15.37 8.02
C VAL A 37 5.03 16.61 8.08
N ARG A 38 3.76 16.51 7.65
CA ARG A 38 2.82 17.64 7.72
C ARG A 38 2.49 18.02 9.17
N THR A 39 2.29 17.04 10.06
CA THR A 39 2.03 17.29 11.49
C THR A 39 3.24 17.94 12.17
N GLU A 40 4.45 17.49 11.86
CA GLU A 40 5.69 18.01 12.43
C GLU A 40 6.00 19.41 11.91
N ARG A 41 5.80 19.65 10.61
CA ARG A 41 5.87 20.99 10.02
C ARG A 41 4.86 21.95 10.65
N ASN A 42 3.62 21.51 10.88
CA ASN A 42 2.57 22.31 11.52
C ASN A 42 2.91 22.62 13.00
N ARG A 43 3.50 21.67 13.73
CA ARG A 43 4.01 21.93 15.09
C ARG A 43 5.10 23.00 15.10
N ASN A 44 6.09 22.90 14.21
CA ASN A 44 7.17 23.89 14.12
C ASN A 44 6.66 25.30 13.76
N THR A 45 5.63 25.42 12.92
CA THR A 45 5.03 26.72 12.61
C THR A 45 4.23 27.32 13.78
N LYS A 46 3.75 26.50 14.72
CA LYS A 46 3.03 26.98 15.92
C LYS A 46 3.96 27.43 17.04
N THR A 47 5.21 26.97 17.06
CA THR A 47 6.20 27.36 18.07
C THR A 47 7.07 28.54 17.63
N GLN A 48 7.03 28.91 16.35
CA GLN A 48 7.77 30.06 15.79
C GLN A 48 6.89 31.30 15.53
N GLY A 49 5.63 31.31 15.98
CA GLY A 49 4.72 32.45 15.89
C GLY A 49 4.45 33.06 17.25
#